data_AF-A0A972PKM3-F1
#
_entry.id   AF-A0A972PKM3-F1
#
_cell.length_a   1.000
_cell.length_b   1.000
_cell.length_c   1.000
_cell.angle_alpha   90.00
_cell.angle_beta   90.00
_cell.angle_gamma   90.00
#
_symmetry.space_group_name_H-M   'P 1'
#
loop_
_entity.id
_entity.type
_entity.pdbx_description
1 polymer ?
#
loop_
_entity_poly.entity_id
_entity_poly.type
_entity_poly.pdbx_seq_one_letter_code
_entity_poly.pdbx_strand_id
1 'polypeptide(L)' 'MDKEILDKINQDVYAHFPYLKDVEPKILEIGRNLSELRYQYSAQTSNGMTLPIVVKVVADDQGNIQKMVASR' A
#
# COMPACT_ATOMS: atom_id res chain seq x y z
N MET A 1 -6.77 -10.63 7.57
CA MET A 1 -7.11 -10.42 6.15
C MET A 1 -6.61 -11.59 5.35
N ASP A 2 -7.47 -12.19 4.52
CA ASP A 2 -7.11 -13.34 3.71
C ASP A 2 -6.19 -12.97 2.54
N LYS A 3 -5.39 -13.94 2.11
CA LYS A 3 -4.42 -13.75 1.01
C LYS A 3 -5.09 -13.30 -0.29
N GLU A 4 -6.24 -13.87 -0.63
CA GLU A 4 -6.96 -13.49 -1.86
C GLU A 4 -7.42 -12.03 -1.85
N ILE A 5 -7.89 -11.54 -0.69
CA ILE A 5 -8.28 -10.14 -0.51
C ILE A 5 -7.06 -9.23 -0.63
N LEU A 6 -5.96 -9.61 0.03
CA LEU A 6 -4.70 -8.88 -0.05
C LEU A 6 -4.16 -8.81 -1.48
N ASP A 7 -4.20 -9.91 -2.22
CA ASP A 7 -3.74 -9.99 -3.61
C ASP A 7 -4.59 -9.09 -4.53
N LYS A 8 -5.92 -9.05 -4.32
CA LYS A 8 -6.82 -8.13 -5.01
C LYS A 8 -6.45 -6.67 -4.74
N ILE A 9 -6.26 -6.29 -3.48
CA ILE A 9 -5.85 -4.92 -3.11
C ILE A 9 -4.48 -4.60 -3.73
N ASN A 10 -3.52 -5.53 -3.67
CA ASN A 10 -2.18 -5.34 -4.23
C ASN A 10 -2.23 -5.10 -5.75
N GLN A 11 -3.06 -5.81 -6.50
CA GLN A 11 -3.23 -5.59 -7.93
C GLN A 11 -3.66 -4.14 -8.23
N ASP A 12 -4.64 -3.63 -7.50
CA ASP A 12 -5.13 -2.25 -7.66
C ASP A 12 -4.05 -1.23 -7.25
N VAL A 13 -3.33 -1.49 -6.16
CA VAL A 13 -2.24 -0.63 -5.68
C VAL A 13 -1.11 -0.57 -6.69
N TYR A 14 -0.70 -1.70 -7.25
CA TYR A 14 0.41 -1.77 -8.21
C TYR A 14 0.03 -1.15 -9.56
N ALA A 15 -1.25 -1.13 -9.92
CA ALA A 15 -1.72 -0.38 -11.08
C ALA A 15 -1.52 1.14 -10.91
N HIS A 16 -1.70 1.67 -9.69
CA HIS A 16 -1.51 3.09 -9.38
C HIS A 16 -0.06 3.45 -9.02
N PHE A 17 0.67 2.51 -8.41
CA PHE A 17 2.02 2.69 -7.90
C PHE A 17 2.91 1.50 -8.30
N PRO A 18 3.32 1.40 -9.57
CA PRO A 18 4.05 0.22 -10.07
C PRO A 18 5.36 -0.10 -9.34
N TYR A 19 6.00 0.92 -8.74
CA TYR A 19 7.21 0.78 -7.95
C TYR A 19 7.01 0.03 -6.61
N LEU A 20 5.76 -0.28 -6.24
CA LEU A 20 5.43 -1.07 -5.05
C LEU A 20 5.27 -2.56 -5.33
N LYS A 21 5.42 -3.04 -6.57
CA LYS A 21 5.11 -4.43 -6.96
C LYS A 21 5.78 -5.50 -6.10
N ASP A 22 6.98 -5.22 -5.59
CA ASP A 22 7.78 -6.11 -4.74
C ASP A 22 7.81 -5.66 -3.27
N VAL A 23 6.90 -4.75 -2.88
CA VAL A 23 6.80 -4.19 -1.53
C VAL A 23 5.62 -4.81 -0.80
N GLU A 24 5.91 -5.59 0.23
CA GLU A 24 4.88 -6.11 1.12
C GLU A 24 4.35 -5.01 2.05
N PRO A 25 3.02 -4.81 2.13
CA PRO A 25 2.45 -3.84 3.03
C PRO A 25 2.47 -4.33 4.47
N LYS A 26 2.69 -3.41 5.40
CA LYS A 26 2.33 -3.62 6.79
C LYS A 26 0.82 -3.43 6.96
N ILE A 27 0.13 -4.46 7.42
CA ILE A 27 -1.31 -4.44 7.64
C ILE A 27 -1.62 -4.06 9.09
N LEU A 28 -2.54 -3.13 9.29
CA LEU A 28 -3.04 -2.68 10.59
C LEU A 28 -4.56 -2.65 10.57
N GLU A 29 -5.21 -3.30 11.54
CA GLU A 29 -6.67 -3.17 11.71
C GLU A 29 -6.98 -1.83 12.37
N ILE A 30 -7.83 -1.00 11.73
CA ILE A 30 -8.09 0.38 12.16
C ILE A 30 -9.56 0.63 12.56
N GLY A 31 -10.42 -0.39 12.49
CA GLY A 31 -11.83 -0.28 12.87
C GLY A 31 -12.66 -1.47 12.40
N ARG A 32 -13.99 -1.40 12.62
CA ARG A 32 -14.94 -2.46 12.22
C ARG A 32 -14.83 -2.74 10.72
N ASN A 33 -14.15 -3.84 10.39
CA ASN A 33 -13.92 -4.38 9.05
C ASN A 33 -13.03 -3.52 8.16
N LEU A 34 -12.23 -2.61 8.72
CA LEU A 34 -11.28 -1.81 7.95
C LEU A 34 -9.84 -2.12 8.31
N SER A 35 -9.02 -2.31 7.27
CA SER A 35 -7.58 -2.49 7.37
C SER A 35 -6.85 -1.34 6.67
N GLU A 36 -5.81 -0.81 7.31
CA GLU A 36 -4.80 0.02 6.67
C GLU A 36 -3.66 -0.87 6.19
N LEU A 37 -3.35 -0.79 4.89
CA LEU A 37 -2.16 -1.36 4.28
C LEU A 37 -1.16 -0.23 4.06
N ARG A 38 0.03 -0.36 4.65
CA ARG A 38 1.09 0.63 4.57
C ARG A 38 2.29 0.07 3.81
N TYR A 39 2.51 0.58 2.61
CA TYR A 39 3.66 0.27 1.77
C TYR A 39 4.75 1.32 2.01
N GLN A 40 5.98 0.86 2.12
CA GLN A 40 7.15 1.73 2.29
C GLN A 40 8.16 1.40 1.20
N TYR A 41 8.54 2.42 0.42
CA TYR A 41 9.51 2.30 -0.65
C TYR A 41 10.54 3.41 -0.53
N SER A 42 11.80 3.08 -0.81
CA SER A 42 12.91 4.04 -0.75
C SER A 42 13.40 4.29 -2.16
N ALA A 43 13.06 5.44 -2.73
CA ALA A 43 13.50 5.82 -4.07
C ALA A 43 14.89 6.46 -4.01
N GLN A 44 15.83 6.00 -4.82
CA GLN A 44 17.09 6.71 -5.02
C GLN A 44 16.89 7.86 -6.00
N THR A 45 17.36 9.05 -5.62
CA THR A 45 17.39 10.22 -6.49
C THR A 45 18.73 10.32 -7.23
N SER A 46 18.76 11.07 -8.32
CA SER A 46 19.95 11.20 -9.18
C SER A 46 21.19 11.78 -8.48
N ASN A 47 20.99 12.45 -7.34
CA ASN A 47 22.05 13.00 -6.49
C ASN A 47 22.48 12.05 -5.35
N GLY A 48 22.05 10.79 -5.37
CA GLY A 48 22.45 9.77 -4.39
C GLY A 48 21.72 9.85 -3.05
N MET A 49 20.67 10.65 -2.93
CA MET A 49 19.82 10.68 -1.74
C MET A 49 18.72 9.62 -1.82
N THR A 50 18.22 9.21 -0.66
CA THR A 50 17.08 8.29 -0.55
C THR A 50 15.85 9.07 -0.12
N LEU A 51 14.78 9.00 -0.91
CA LEU A 51 13.49 9.58 -0.58
C LEU A 51 12.53 8.49 -0.10
N PRO A 52 12.04 8.55 1.15
CA PRO A 52 11.06 7.60 1.65
C PRO A 52 9.67 7.93 1.09
N ILE A 53 9.12 6.99 0.32
CA ILE A 53 7.74 7.04 -0.18
C ILE A 53 6.91 6.10 0.68
N VAL A 54 5.81 6.64 1.24
CA VAL A 54 4.84 5.84 2.00
C VAL A 54 3.50 5.92 1.32
N VAL A 55 2.96 4.76 0.94
CA VAL A 55 1.59 4.65 0.42
C VAL A 55 0.74 3.96 1.47
N LYS A 56 -0.37 4.62 1.85
CA LYS A 56 -1.37 4.09 2.78
C LYS A 56 -2.65 3.82 2.02
N VAL A 57 -3.20 2.65 2.22
CA VAL A 57 -4.43 2.20 1.58
C VAL A 57 -5.37 1.75 2.68
N VAL A 58 -6.59 2.28 2.70
CA VAL A 58 -7.64 1.80 3.59
C VAL A 58 -8.59 0.97 2.77
N ALA A 59 -8.77 -0.29 3.14
CA ALA A 59 -9.66 -1.23 2.48
C ALA A 59 -10.54 -1.96 3.49
N ASP A 60 -11.69 -2.43 3.02
CA ASP A 60 -12.56 -3.31 3.80
C ASP A 60 -12.16 -4.79 3.70
N ASP A 61 -12.85 -5.64 4.44
CA ASP A 61 -12.70 -7.10 4.43
C ASP A 61 -13.14 -7.78 3.13
N GLN A 62 -13.67 -7.03 2.15
CA GLN A 62 -13.98 -7.52 0.80
C GLN A 62 -12.94 -7.05 -0.24
N GLY A 63 -11.92 -6.32 0.21
CA GLY A 63 -10.88 -5.75 -0.63
C GLY A 63 -11.34 -4.54 -1.44
N ASN A 64 -12.42 -3.87 -1.04
CA ASN A 64 -12.79 -2.59 -1.64
C ASN A 64 -11.96 -1.48 -1.01
N ILE A 65 -11.23 -0.75 -1.85
CA ILE A 65 -10.39 0.36 -1.41
C ILE A 65 -11.27 1.58 -1.16
N GLN A 66 -11.28 2.06 0.09
CA GLN A 66 -11.98 3.26 0.52
C GLN A 66 -11.13 4.52 0.30
N LYS A 67 -9.81 4.39 0.43
CA LYS A 67 -8.89 5.53 0.31
C LYS A 67 -7.47 5.08 -0.04
N MET A 68 -6.78 5.86 -0.88
CA MET A 68 -5.34 5.78 -1.10
C MET A 68 -4.69 7.13 -0.82
N VAL A 69 -3.57 7.13 -0.09
CA VAL A 69 -2.78 8.33 0.21
C VAL A 69 -1.31 8.00 -0.02
N ALA A 70 -0.63 8.82 -0.83
CA ALA A 70 0.82 8.75 -0.99
C ALA A 70 1.48 9.96 -0.32
N SER A 71 2.53 9.70 0.44
CA SER A 71 3.41 10.71 1.03
C SER A 71 4.84 10.48 0.53
N ARG A 72 5.57 11.56 0.30
CA ARG A 72 6.96 11.57 -0.17
C ARG A 72 7.78 12.51 0.70
#